data_AF-A0A9K3CP62-F1
#
_entry.id   AF-A0A9K3CP62-F1
#
_cell.length_a   1.000
_cell.length_b   1.000
_cell.length_c   1.000
_cell.angle_alpha   90.00
_cell.angle_beta   90.00
_cell.angle_gamma   90.00
#
_symmetry.space_group_name_H-M   'P 1'
#
loop_
_entity.id
_entity.type
_entity.pdbx_description
1 polymer ?
#
loop_
_entity_poly.entity_id
_entity_poly.type
_entity_poly.pdbx_seq_one_letter_code
_entity_poly.pdbx_strand_id
1 'polypeptide(L)' 'STDTIKLVKMLAAKQLGTRWDRLRLQKWHNVYNDNLTLEQLEIQDGMSIEMHYM' A
#
# COMPACT_ATOMS: atom_id res chain seq x y z
N SER A 1 -0.60 13.42 5.43
CA SER A 1 -1.01 12.33 6.33
C SER A 1 0.21 11.56 6.80
N THR A 2 0.24 11.10 8.06
CA THR A 2 1.31 10.22 8.60
C THR A 2 1.11 8.75 8.23
N ASP A 3 0.03 8.42 7.51
CA ASP A 3 -0.25 7.06 7.07
C ASP A 3 0.80 6.59 6.07
N THR A 4 1.37 5.43 6.36
CA THR A 4 2.41 4.80 5.53
C THR A 4 1.83 3.67 4.69
N ILE A 5 2.57 3.29 3.66
CA ILE A 5 2.26 2.11 2.84
C ILE A 5 2.15 0.84 3.68
N LYS A 6 2.97 0.72 4.73
CA LYS A 6 2.86 -0.37 5.69
C LYS A 6 1.48 -0.45 6.33
N LEU A 7 0.93 0.70 6.77
CA LEU A 7 -0.39 0.74 7.38
C LEU A 7 -1.47 0.28 6.39
N VAL A 8 -1.40 0.74 5.14
CA VAL A 8 -2.33 0.30 4.08
C VAL A 8 -2.26 -1.21 3.86
N LYS A 9 -1.04 -1.77 3.75
CA LYS A 9 -0.85 -3.23 3.63
C LYS A 9 -1.43 -3.98 4.83
N MET A 10 -1.23 -3.48 6.04
CA MET A 10 -1.77 -4.13 7.25
C MET A 10 -3.30 -4.13 7.27
N LEU A 11 -3.94 -3.02 6.88
CA LEU A 11 -5.40 -2.94 6.80
C LEU A 11 -5.94 -3.87 5.71
N ALA A 12 -5.33 -3.88 4.52
CA ALA A 12 -5.70 -4.79 3.43
C ALA A 12 -5.52 -6.26 3.84
N ALA A 13 -4.40 -6.61 4.47
CA ALA A 13 -4.12 -7.94 4.97
C ALA A 13 -5.15 -8.42 6.00
N LYS A 14 -5.57 -7.54 6.92
CA LYS A 14 -6.63 -7.83 7.88
C LYS A 14 -7.96 -8.11 7.18
N GLN A 15 -8.31 -7.33 6.16
CA GLN A 15 -9.54 -7.51 5.39
C GLN A 15 -9.53 -8.79 4.55
N LEU A 16 -8.37 -9.15 3.98
CA LEU A 16 -8.20 -10.31 3.09
C LEU A 16 -7.87 -11.61 3.84
N GLY A 17 -7.57 -11.55 5.14
CA GLY A 17 -7.13 -12.71 5.92
C GLY A 17 -5.74 -13.21 5.51
N THR A 18 -4.86 -12.33 5.03
CA THR A 18 -3.51 -12.67 4.57
C THR A 18 -2.44 -12.00 5.43
N ARG A 19 -1.16 -12.30 5.17
CA ARG A 19 -0.06 -11.59 5.81
C ARG A 19 0.33 -10.36 4.99
N TRP A 20 0.57 -9.24 5.67
CA TRP A 20 0.90 -7.96 5.03
C TRP A 20 2.24 -7.99 4.26
N ASP A 21 3.18 -8.84 4.67
CA ASP A 21 4.49 -9.03 4.02
C ASP A 21 4.40 -9.74 2.67
N ARG A 22 3.27 -10.40 2.37
CA ARG A 22 2.96 -10.97 1.05
C ARG A 22 2.28 -9.99 0.10
N LEU A 23 1.93 -8.79 0.57
CA LEU A 23 1.27 -7.78 -0.25
C LEU A 23 2.30 -6.81 -0.83
N ARG A 24 2.28 -6.64 -2.15
CA ARG A 24 2.97 -5.56 -2.87
C ARG A 24 1.96 -4.54 -3.33
N LEU A 25 2.18 -3.28 -2.95
CA LEU A 25 1.46 -2.15 -3.51
C LEU A 25 2.33 -1.51 -4.59
N GLN A 26 1.74 -1.27 -5.75
CA GLN A 26 2.42 -0.63 -6.88
C GLN A 26 1.47 0.28 -7.65
N LYS A 27 2.06 1.19 -8.41
CA LYS A 27 1.36 1.92 -9.47
C LYS A 27 2.23 1.84 -10.71
N TRP A 28 1.74 1.16 -11.73
CA TRP A 28 2.46 0.98 -13.00
C TRP A 28 3.81 0.29 -12.73
N HIS A 29 4.94 0.98 -12.94
CA HIS A 29 6.28 0.45 -12.69
C HIS A 29 6.85 0.82 -11.31
N ASN A 30 6.13 1.61 -10.51
CA ASN A 30 6.59 2.09 -9.22
C ASN A 30 6.09 1.17 -8.09
N VAL A 31 7.01 0.44 -7.46
CA VAL A 31 6.75 -0.35 -6.27
C VAL A 31 6.96 0.50 -5.02
N TYR A 32 5.98 0.52 -4.13
CA TYR A 32 6.01 1.38 -2.95
C TYR A 32 6.74 0.73 -1.78
N ASN A 33 7.64 1.51 -1.15
CA ASN A 33 8.33 1.13 0.08
C ASN A 33 7.41 1.35 1.29
N ASP A 34 7.46 0.41 2.24
CA ASP A 34 6.61 0.39 3.43
C ASP A 34 6.73 1.65 4.31
N ASN A 35 7.88 2.31 4.30
CA ASN A 35 8.15 3.48 5.15
C ASN A 35 7.68 4.81 4.53
N LEU A 36 7.31 4.84 3.25
CA LEU A 36 6.84 6.06 2.60
C LEU A 36 5.41 6.37 3.02
N THR A 37 5.13 7.66 3.21
CA THR A 37 3.77 8.12 3.48
C THR A 37 2.96 8.25 2.19
N LEU A 38 1.64 8.20 2.31
CA LEU A 38 0.74 8.43 1.18
C LEU A 38 0.94 9.81 0.55
N GLU A 39 1.26 10.82 1.37
CA GLU A 39 1.51 12.19 0.93
C GLU A 39 2.81 12.31 0.12
N GLN A 40 3.89 11.66 0.56
CA GLN A 40 5.15 11.62 -0.20
C GLN A 40 5.01 10.91 -1.56
N LEU A 41 4.01 10.04 -1.68
CA LEU A 41 3.68 9.33 -2.91
C LEU A 41 2.60 10.05 -3.74
N GLU A 42 2.17 11.23 -3.30
CA GLU A 42 1.09 12.02 -3.90
C GLU A 42 -0.21 11.22 -4.09
N ILE A 43 -0.47 10.28 -3.18
CA ILE A 43 -1.70 9.49 -3.15
C ILE A 43 -2.78 10.34 -2.48
N GLN A 44 -3.79 10.68 -3.27
CA GLN A 44 -4.95 11.46 -2.85
C GLN A 44 -6.20 10.58 -2.77
N ASP A 45 -7.24 11.13 -2.15
CA ASP A 45 -8.55 10.48 -2.11
C ASP A 45 -9.08 10.20 -3.53
N GLY A 46 -9.75 9.07 -3.71
CA GLY A 46 -10.25 8.62 -5.01
C GLY A 46 -9.21 7.98 -5.94
N MET A 47 -7.94 7.86 -5.54
CA MET A 47 -6.92 7.16 -6.32
C MET A 47 -6.95 5.65 -6.10
N SER A 48 -6.73 4.90 -7.19
CA SER A 48 -6.57 3.44 -7.16
C SER A 48 -5.08 3.05 -7.16
N ILE A 49 -4.75 2.01 -6.39
CA ILE A 49 -3.41 1.43 -6.30
C ILE A 49 -3.53 -0.06 -6.64
N GLU A 50 -2.58 -0.58 -7.41
CA GLU A 50 -2.54 -2.00 -7.76
C GLU A 50 -1.96 -2.79 -6.57
N MET A 51 -2.60 -3.90 -6.24
CA MET A 51 -2.18 -4.80 -5.17
C MET A 51 -1.89 -6.18 -5.76
N HIS A 52 -0.68 -6.69 -5.49
CA HIS A 52 -0.25 -8.02 -5.88
C HIS A 52 0.04 -8.87 -4.66
N TYR A 53 -0.34 -10.14 -4.74
CA TYR A 53 0.05 -11.16 -3.76
C TYR A 53 1.30 -11.88 -4.25
N MET A 54 2.30 -12.03 -3.38
CA MET A 54 3.54 -12.77 -3.63
C MET A 54 3.60 -14.10 -2.87
#